data_AF-A0A353PUR2-F1
#
_entry.id   AF-A0A353PUR2-F1
#
_cell.length_a   1.000
_cell.length_b   1.000
_cell.length_c   1.000
_cell.angle_alpha   90.00
_cell.angle_beta   90.00
_cell.angle_gamma   90.00
#
_symmetry.space_group_name_H-M   'P 1'
#
loop_
_entity.id
_entity.type
_entity.pdbx_description
1 polymer ?
#
loop_
_entity_poly.entity_id
_entity_poly.type
_entity_poly.pdbx_seq_one_letter_code
_entity_poly.pdbx_strand_id
1 'polypeptide(L)'
;AHEIAHIQLQHSLKAIKTSRSSQAALATGGLFLNLTGNEDLMELADMMDASINEVITTMVNKGYSKQQEYDADAAAVKLLFDAGYNPHAIISMLQVLQEKQPRSSGGFAKTHPSAKQRINEVNKVLKKYATSPEAINRNKRFNETVFL
;
A
#
# COMPACT_ATOMS: atom_id res chain seq x y z
N ALA A 1 -6.11 6.31 -0.01
CA ALA A 1 -5.02 6.94 -0.78
C ALA A 1 -3.72 6.14 -0.65
N HIS A 2 -3.20 5.91 0.55
CA HIS A 2 -1.97 5.12 0.78
C HIS A 2 -2.00 3.71 0.16
N GLU A 3 -3.01 2.89 0.47
CA GLU A 3 -3.12 1.54 -0.14
C GLU A 3 -3.29 1.57 -1.67
N ILE A 4 -3.99 2.58 -2.19
CA ILE A 4 -4.13 2.78 -3.63
C ILE A 4 -2.78 3.14 -4.26
N ALA A 5 -1.94 3.91 -3.56
CA ALA A 5 -0.59 4.22 -4.00
C ALA A 5 0.31 2.97 -4.06
N HIS A 6 0.17 2.03 -3.11
CA HIS A 6 0.89 0.75 -3.18
C HIS A 6 0.52 -0.05 -4.44
N ILE A 7 -0.76 -0.04 -4.82
CA ILE A 7 -1.25 -0.68 -6.05
C ILE A 7 -0.67 0.06 -7.28
N GLN A 8 -0.81 1.39 -7.32
CA GLN A 8 -0.31 2.22 -8.43
C GLN A 8 1.20 2.05 -8.67
N LEU A 9 1.98 1.93 -7.59
CA LEU A 9 3.43 1.76 -7.65
C LEU A 9 3.88 0.28 -7.72
N GLN A 10 2.92 -0.65 -7.80
CA GLN A 10 3.15 -2.09 -7.89
C GLN A 10 4.05 -2.63 -6.78
N HIS A 11 3.90 -2.12 -5.56
CA HIS A 11 4.76 -2.47 -4.43
C HIS A 11 4.64 -3.95 -4.03
N SER A 12 3.45 -4.56 -4.15
CA SER A 12 3.25 -6.00 -3.91
C SER A 12 4.08 -6.85 -4.85
N LEU A 13 4.02 -6.58 -6.15
CA LEU A 13 4.81 -7.27 -7.18
C LEU A 13 6.31 -7.11 -6.96
N LYS A 14 6.77 -5.90 -6.61
CA LYS A 14 8.18 -5.64 -6.30
C LYS A 14 8.63 -6.35 -5.03
N ALA A 15 7.80 -6.41 -3.99
CA ALA A 15 8.11 -7.11 -2.75
C ALA A 15 8.24 -8.63 -2.98
N ILE A 16 7.35 -9.22 -3.79
CA ILE A 16 7.45 -10.61 -4.22
C ILE A 16 8.68 -10.82 -5.08
N LYS A 17 8.96 -9.96 -6.07
CA LYS A 17 10.15 -10.09 -6.91
C LYS A 17 11.44 -10.05 -6.09
N THR A 18 11.53 -9.22 -5.05
CA THR A 18 12.68 -9.19 -4.14
C THR A 18 12.74 -10.43 -3.23
N SER A 19 11.59 -10.91 -2.74
CA SER A 19 11.52 -12.19 -2.01
C SER A 19 11.94 -13.36 -2.91
N ARG A 20 11.53 -13.32 -4.17
CA ARG A 20 11.94 -14.23 -5.23
C ARG A 20 13.39 -14.04 -5.61
N SER A 21 14.00 -12.87 -5.74
CA SER A 21 15.48 -12.83 -5.93
C SER A 21 16.24 -13.47 -4.75
N SER A 22 15.62 -13.55 -3.57
CA SER A 22 16.13 -14.29 -2.41
C SER A 22 15.88 -15.81 -2.49
N GLN A 23 14.94 -16.29 -3.32
CA GLN A 23 14.44 -17.69 -3.39
C GLN A 23 14.39 -18.29 -4.82
N ALA A 24 14.56 -17.49 -5.86
CA ALA A 24 14.34 -17.73 -7.29
C ALA A 24 15.67 -17.84 -8.00
N ALA A 25 16.48 -18.77 -7.49
CA ALA A 25 17.21 -19.66 -8.36
C ALA A 25 16.28 -20.66 -9.10
N LEU A 26 14.95 -20.70 -8.86
CA LEU A 26 14.18 -21.92 -9.18
C LEU A 26 12.87 -21.87 -10.01
N ALA A 27 12.16 -20.76 -10.32
CA ALA A 27 10.76 -20.97 -10.82
C ALA A 27 10.03 -19.96 -11.75
N THR A 28 10.67 -19.10 -12.57
CA THR A 28 9.90 -18.13 -13.40
C THR A 28 10.25 -18.05 -14.89
N GLY A 29 10.66 -19.17 -15.50
CA GLY A 29 10.88 -19.22 -16.95
C GLY A 29 9.64 -19.49 -17.81
N GLY A 30 8.56 -20.07 -17.25
CA GLY A 30 7.51 -20.72 -18.06
C GLY A 30 6.12 -20.06 -18.11
N LEU A 31 5.90 -18.93 -17.45
CA LEU A 31 4.56 -18.58 -16.92
C LEU A 31 3.55 -17.95 -17.90
N PHE A 32 3.85 -17.73 -19.19
CA PHE A 32 2.91 -16.98 -20.05
C PHE A 32 2.60 -17.57 -21.43
N LEU A 33 3.15 -18.73 -21.79
CA LEU A 33 3.14 -19.16 -23.20
C LEU A 33 2.21 -20.32 -23.57
N ASN A 34 1.61 -21.06 -22.61
CA ASN A 34 0.82 -22.25 -22.94
C ASN A 34 -0.50 -22.30 -22.17
N LEU A 35 -1.54 -21.59 -22.62
CA LEU A 35 -2.91 -21.79 -22.15
C LEU A 35 -3.80 -22.07 -23.38
N THR A 36 -4.14 -23.32 -23.62
CA THR A 36 -4.95 -23.77 -24.78
C THR A 36 -6.09 -24.74 -24.44
N GLY A 37 -6.25 -25.17 -23.18
CA GLY A 37 -7.29 -26.13 -22.77
C GLY A 37 -7.92 -25.89 -21.39
N ASN A 38 -8.93 -26.70 -21.04
CA ASN A 38 -9.64 -26.63 -19.75
C ASN A 38 -8.81 -27.16 -18.56
N GLU A 39 -7.88 -28.10 -18.80
CA GLU A 39 -6.92 -28.54 -17.78
C GLU A 39 -5.91 -27.42 -17.46
N ASP A 40 -5.49 -26.66 -18.47
CA ASP A 40 -4.66 -25.46 -18.31
C ASP A 40 -5.36 -24.36 -17.49
N LEU A 41 -6.71 -24.32 -17.49
CA LEU A 41 -7.48 -23.35 -16.69
C LEU A 41 -7.49 -23.70 -15.19
N MET A 42 -7.55 -25.00 -14.85
CA MET A 42 -7.43 -25.45 -13.46
C MET A 42 -6.01 -25.25 -12.94
N GLU A 43 -5.00 -25.60 -13.73
CA GLU A 43 -3.60 -25.35 -13.38
C GLU A 43 -3.32 -23.84 -13.23
N LEU A 44 -3.85 -23.01 -14.13
CA LEU A 44 -3.78 -21.56 -14.01
C LEU A 44 -4.44 -21.06 -12.72
N ALA A 45 -5.61 -21.58 -12.36
CA ALA A 45 -6.31 -21.17 -11.14
C ALA A 45 -5.50 -21.52 -9.88
N ASP A 46 -4.95 -22.73 -9.80
CA ASP A 46 -4.10 -23.16 -8.68
C ASP A 46 -2.81 -22.35 -8.59
N MET A 47 -2.19 -22.04 -9.74
CA MET A 47 -1.00 -21.18 -9.79
C MET A 47 -1.32 -19.73 -9.39
N MET A 48 -2.49 -19.21 -9.78
CA MET A 48 -2.97 -17.91 -9.35
C MET A 48 -3.19 -17.88 -7.84
N ASP A 49 -3.84 -18.90 -7.28
CA ASP A 49 -4.07 -19.00 -5.83
C ASP A 49 -2.75 -19.07 -5.06
N ALA A 50 -1.81 -19.91 -5.50
CA ALA A 50 -0.46 -19.98 -4.93
C ALA A 50 0.28 -18.63 -4.98
N SER A 51 0.17 -17.91 -6.10
CA SER A 51 0.78 -16.59 -6.25
C SER A 51 0.15 -15.54 -5.32
N ILE A 52 -1.18 -15.55 -5.16
CA ILE A 52 -1.93 -14.66 -4.27
C ILE A 52 -1.55 -14.94 -2.82
N ASN A 53 -1.49 -16.21 -2.43
CA ASN A 53 -1.07 -16.63 -1.09
C ASN A 53 0.38 -16.21 -0.78
N GLU A 54 1.29 -16.29 -1.75
CA GLU A 54 2.67 -15.81 -1.61
C GLU A 54 2.72 -14.29 -1.40
N VAL A 55 1.89 -13.52 -2.13
CA VAL A 55 1.77 -12.06 -1.96
C VAL A 55 1.33 -11.75 -0.53
N ILE A 56 0.20 -12.33 -0.09
CA ILE A 56 -0.40 -12.05 1.21
C ILE A 56 0.57 -12.44 2.33
N THR A 57 1.18 -13.62 2.25
CA THR A 57 2.14 -14.10 3.24
C THR A 57 3.37 -13.21 3.32
N THR A 58 3.91 -12.78 2.18
CA THR A 58 5.05 -11.84 2.13
C THR A 58 4.66 -10.50 2.76
N MET A 59 3.46 -10.01 2.46
CA MET A 59 2.95 -8.74 2.99
C MET A 59 2.71 -8.77 4.50
N VAL A 60 2.12 -9.84 5.02
CA VAL A 60 1.85 -9.98 6.46
C VAL A 60 3.14 -10.13 7.26
N ASN A 61 4.11 -10.88 6.74
CA ASN A 61 5.33 -11.21 7.47
C ASN A 61 6.46 -10.19 7.30
N LYS A 62 6.65 -9.66 6.09
CA LYS A 62 7.74 -8.74 5.76
C LYS A 62 7.25 -7.30 5.57
N GLY A 63 6.00 -7.13 5.12
CA GLY A 63 5.44 -5.86 4.66
C GLY A 63 6.26 -5.19 3.57
N TYR A 64 6.02 -3.89 3.40
CA TYR A 64 6.75 -3.07 2.43
C TYR A 64 8.04 -2.52 3.01
N SER A 65 9.03 -2.32 2.14
CA SER A 65 10.28 -1.66 2.53
C SER A 65 10.02 -0.22 2.95
N LYS A 66 10.94 0.35 3.75
CA LYS A 66 10.83 1.76 4.17
C LYS A 66 10.69 2.72 3.00
N GLN A 67 11.41 2.47 1.90
CA GLN A 67 11.33 3.32 0.72
C GLN A 67 9.96 3.20 0.04
N GLN A 68 9.41 1.99 -0.07
CA GLN A 68 8.07 1.78 -0.64
C GLN A 68 6.99 2.50 0.16
N GLU A 69 7.14 2.58 1.48
CA GLU A 69 6.24 3.32 2.35
C GLU A 69 6.31 4.83 2.11
N TYR A 70 7.53 5.37 1.98
CA TYR A 70 7.73 6.78 1.68
C TYR A 70 7.20 7.16 0.28
N ASP A 71 7.42 6.29 -0.70
CA ASP A 71 6.92 6.48 -2.06
C ASP A 71 5.38 6.45 -2.08
N ALA A 72 4.78 5.51 -1.36
CA ALA A 72 3.32 5.40 -1.23
C ALA A 72 2.73 6.60 -0.49
N ASP A 73 3.39 7.11 0.55
CA ASP A 73 2.99 8.33 1.25
C ASP A 73 3.03 9.56 0.35
N ALA A 74 4.10 9.73 -0.42
CA ALA A 74 4.23 10.85 -1.35
C ALA A 74 3.18 10.80 -2.46
N ALA A 75 2.92 9.63 -3.02
CA ALA A 75 1.87 9.43 -4.01
C ALA A 75 0.47 9.63 -3.40
N ALA A 76 0.25 9.21 -2.16
CA ALA A 76 -1.01 9.42 -1.45
C ALA A 76 -1.31 10.91 -1.20
N VAL A 77 -0.30 11.72 -0.89
CA VAL A 77 -0.45 13.20 -0.81
C VAL A 77 -0.99 13.74 -2.13
N LYS A 78 -0.41 13.33 -3.26
CA LYS A 78 -0.88 13.74 -4.59
C LYS A 78 -2.30 13.26 -4.87
N LEU A 79 -2.60 11.98 -4.60
CA LEU A 79 -3.93 11.41 -4.81
C LEU A 79 -4.99 12.12 -3.98
N LEU A 80 -4.69 12.47 -2.72
CA LEU A 80 -5.59 13.27 -1.89
C LEU A 80 -5.84 14.64 -2.49
N PHE A 81 -4.78 15.34 -2.91
CA PHE A 81 -4.88 16.64 -3.56
C PHE A 81 -5.72 16.59 -4.84
N ASP A 82 -5.38 15.69 -5.77
CA ASP A 82 -6.08 15.52 -7.05
C ASP A 82 -7.56 15.15 -6.84
N ALA A 83 -7.84 14.33 -5.82
CA ALA A 83 -9.19 13.96 -5.44
C ALA A 83 -9.91 15.02 -4.59
N GLY A 84 -9.33 16.22 -4.41
CA GLY A 84 -9.92 17.34 -3.67
C GLY A 84 -10.14 17.08 -2.17
N TYR A 85 -9.30 16.22 -1.58
CA TYR A 85 -9.19 16.02 -0.12
C TYR A 85 -8.03 16.84 0.44
N ASN A 86 -8.03 17.06 1.76
CA ASN A 86 -6.91 17.70 2.43
C ASN A 86 -5.64 16.82 2.33
N PRO A 87 -4.56 17.27 1.67
CA PRO A 87 -3.34 16.48 1.54
C PRO A 87 -2.68 16.17 2.89
N HIS A 88 -2.92 17.00 3.92
CA HIS A 88 -2.43 16.79 5.27
C HIS A 88 -3.14 15.65 6.02
N ALA A 89 -4.26 15.12 5.51
CA ALA A 89 -5.01 14.05 6.18
C ALA A 89 -4.19 12.78 6.42
N ILE A 90 -3.16 12.55 5.60
CA ILE A 90 -2.21 11.44 5.81
C ILE A 90 -1.41 11.60 7.11
N ILE A 91 -1.08 12.83 7.54
CA ILE A 91 -0.40 13.08 8.82
C ILE A 91 -1.33 12.69 9.97
N SER A 92 -2.60 13.09 9.90
CA SER A 92 -3.59 12.73 10.92
C SER A 92 -3.74 11.22 11.06
N MET A 93 -3.79 10.49 9.94
CA MET A 93 -3.83 9.03 9.95
C MET A 93 -2.56 8.42 10.57
N LEU A 94 -1.37 8.93 10.25
CA LEU A 94 -0.12 8.48 10.84
C LEU A 94 -0.03 8.75 12.35
N GLN A 95 -0.57 9.87 12.83
CA GLN A 95 -0.67 10.18 14.25
C GLN A 95 -1.60 9.18 14.96
N VAL A 96 -2.78 8.89 14.38
CA VAL A 96 -3.70 7.87 14.91
C VAL A 96 -3.01 6.50 14.95
N LEU A 97 -2.28 6.12 13.91
CA LEU A 97 -1.51 4.86 13.91
C LEU A 97 -0.44 4.83 15.00
N GLN A 98 0.26 5.95 15.24
CA GLN A 98 1.26 6.05 16.30
C GLN A 98 0.66 5.79 17.69
N GLU A 99 -0.56 6.28 17.92
CA GLU A 99 -1.27 6.13 19.19
C GLU A 99 -1.90 4.74 19.34
N LYS A 100 -2.49 4.20 18.28
CA LYS A 100 -3.30 2.96 18.32
C LYS A 100 -2.51 1.70 18.01
N GLN A 101 -1.35 1.81 17.35
CA GLN A 101 -0.52 0.68 16.95
C GLN A 101 0.95 0.90 17.34
N PRO A 102 1.27 0.90 18.65
CA PRO A 102 2.66 0.95 19.09
C PRO A 102 3.44 -0.26 18.55
N ARG A 103 4.74 -0.14 18.30
CA ARG A 103 5.58 -1.21 17.68
C ARG A 103 5.43 -2.61 18.34
N SER A 104 5.03 -2.66 19.60
CA SER A 104 4.76 -3.90 20.35
C SER A 104 3.52 -4.66 19.89
N SER A 105 2.58 -4.04 19.15
CA SER A 105 1.29 -4.64 18.78
C SER A 105 1.35 -5.70 17.68
N GLY A 106 2.51 -5.93 17.06
CA GLY A 106 2.63 -6.92 15.98
C GLY A 106 2.02 -6.47 14.65
N GLY A 107 2.12 -7.33 13.62
CA GLY A 107 1.55 -7.08 12.30
C GLY A 107 2.11 -5.81 11.61
N PHE A 108 1.21 -4.96 11.11
CA PHE A 108 1.51 -3.72 10.40
C PHE A 108 2.52 -2.80 11.12
N ALA A 109 2.44 -2.70 12.45
CA ALA A 109 3.35 -1.86 13.23
C ALA A 109 4.81 -2.38 13.25
N LYS A 110 5.02 -3.68 13.00
CA LYS A 110 6.35 -4.29 12.91
C LYS A 110 6.94 -4.15 11.52
N THR A 111 6.10 -4.24 10.49
CA THR A 111 6.54 -4.32 9.09
C THR A 111 6.71 -2.95 8.43
N HIS A 112 6.19 -1.87 9.03
CA HIS A 112 6.30 -0.50 8.50
C HIS A 112 7.29 0.38 9.32
N PRO A 113 7.94 1.40 8.72
CA PRO A 113 8.73 2.39 9.45
C PRO A 113 7.86 3.15 10.46
N SER A 114 8.50 3.80 11.44
CA SER A 114 7.73 4.53 12.46
C SER A 114 6.91 5.65 11.83
N ALA A 115 5.71 5.89 12.37
CA ALA A 115 4.87 7.02 11.98
C ALA A 115 5.64 8.35 11.99
N LYS A 116 6.51 8.57 13.00
CA LYS A 116 7.38 9.76 13.09
C LYS A 116 8.30 9.93 11.87
N GLN A 117 8.91 8.84 11.39
CA GLN A 117 9.76 8.90 10.19
C GLN A 117 8.94 9.21 8.94
N ARG A 118 7.79 8.55 8.79
CA ARG A 118 6.87 8.79 7.66
C ARG A 118 6.36 10.23 7.63
N ILE A 119 5.95 10.78 8.78
CA ILE A 119 5.52 12.19 8.90
C ILE A 119 6.64 13.15 8.46
N ASN A 120 7.89 12.89 8.84
CA ASN A 120 9.01 13.73 8.41
C ASN A 120 9.21 13.72 6.89
N GLU A 121 9.07 12.55 6.23
CA GLU A 121 9.15 12.45 4.77
C GLU A 121 7.96 13.13 4.08
N VAL A 122 6.75 12.89 4.57
CA VAL A 122 5.51 13.52 4.09
C VAL A 122 5.60 15.05 4.12
N ASN A 123 6.13 15.63 5.21
CA ASN A 123 6.28 17.07 5.34
C ASN A 123 7.19 17.70 4.27
N LYS A 124 8.12 16.93 3.68
CA LYS A 124 8.99 17.42 2.59
C LYS A 124 8.21 17.62 1.29
N VAL A 125 7.20 16.79 1.03
CA VAL A 125 6.40 16.84 -0.20
C VAL A 125 5.16 17.73 -0.06
N LEU A 126 4.59 17.83 1.15
CA LEU A 126 3.39 18.63 1.42
C LEU A 126 3.54 20.12 1.12
N LYS A 127 4.77 20.67 1.21
CA LYS A 127 5.05 22.07 0.87
C LYS A 127 4.58 22.47 -0.55
N LYS A 128 4.35 21.49 -1.43
CA LYS A 128 3.90 21.69 -2.80
C LYS A 128 2.37 21.66 -2.97
N TYR A 129 1.61 21.27 -1.95
CA TYR A 129 0.17 21.00 -2.06
C TYR A 129 -0.60 21.79 -1.00
N ALA A 130 -1.19 22.92 -1.40
CA ALA A 130 -2.08 23.69 -0.54
C ALA A 130 -3.43 22.98 -0.36
N THR A 131 -4.07 23.16 0.78
CA THR A 131 -5.40 22.61 1.05
C THR A 131 -6.44 23.30 0.17
N SER A 132 -7.25 22.52 -0.56
CA SER A 132 -8.35 23.05 -1.36
C SER A 132 -9.62 23.33 -0.51
N PRO A 133 -10.40 24.38 -0.82
CA PRO A 133 -11.75 24.60 -0.29
C PRO A 133 -12.71 23.39 -0.46
N GLU A 134 -12.56 22.57 -1.51
CA GLU A 134 -13.43 21.40 -1.73
C GLU A 134 -13.31 20.33 -0.61
N ALA A 135 -12.17 20.29 0.08
CA ALA A 135 -11.95 19.36 1.18
C ALA A 135 -12.94 19.58 2.33
N ILE A 136 -13.39 20.82 2.53
CA ILE A 136 -14.35 21.20 3.59
C ILE A 136 -15.73 20.58 3.31
N ASN A 137 -16.19 20.62 2.06
CA ASN A 137 -17.51 20.09 1.67
C ASN A 137 -17.59 18.56 1.75
N ARG A 138 -16.48 17.84 1.51
CA ARG A 138 -16.45 16.37 1.63
C ARG A 138 -16.53 15.89 3.07
N ASN A 139 -15.94 16.63 4.02
CA ASN A 139 -16.03 16.29 5.45
C ASN A 139 -17.48 16.34 5.93
N LYS A 140 -18.28 17.29 5.44
CA LYS A 140 -19.72 17.36 5.72
C LYS A 140 -20.43 16.08 5.28
N ARG A 141 -20.24 15.65 4.03
CA ARG A 141 -20.82 14.41 3.49
C ARG A 141 -20.39 13.16 4.30
N PHE A 142 -19.12 13.07 4.68
CA PHE A 142 -18.63 11.95 5.48
C PHE A 142 -19.37 11.86 6.83
N ASN A 143 -19.48 12.98 7.54
CA ASN A 143 -20.18 13.03 8.83
C ASN A 143 -21.68 12.70 8.70
N GLU A 144 -22.32 13.06 7.58
CA GLU A 144 -23.73 12.72 7.32
C GLU A 144 -23.94 11.22 7.03
N THR A 145 -22.91 10.49 6.58
CA THR A 145 -23.04 9.09 6.14
C THR A 145 -22.57 8.08 7.19
N VAL A 146 -21.60 8.45 8.02
CA VAL A 146 -20.90 7.51 8.93
C VAL A 146 -21.64 7.27 10.25
N PHE A 147 -22.61 8.12 10.60
CA PHE A 147 -23.42 8.00 11.81
C PHE A 147 -24.87 7.55 11.54
N LEU A 148 -25.12 6.90 10.40
CA LEU A 148 -26.32 6.11 10.11
C LEU A 148 -26.01 4.62 10.36
#